data_AF-A0AAI8AA15-F1
#
_entry.id   AF-A0AAI8AA15-F1
#
_cell.length_a   1.000
_cell.length_b   1.000
_cell.length_c   1.000
_cell.angle_alpha   90.00
_cell.angle_beta   90.00
_cell.angle_gamma   90.00
#
_symmetry.space_group_name_H-M   'P 1'
#
loop_
_entity.id
_entity.type
_entity.pdbx_description
1 polymer ?
#
loop_
_entity_poly.entity_id
_entity_poly.type
_entity_poly.pdbx_seq_one_letter_code
_entity_poly.pdbx_strand_id
1 'polypeptide(L)'
;MIITYKTVKDEARALIELLAKHKTNHSQDYYYAVRKNANSDNPIEIATCFIYLNKTCYNGLYRVNSKGECNVPMGAYMNPNILDKDTTYLRVVKLYKMLK
;
A
#
# COMPACT_ATOMS: atom_id res chain seq x y z
N MET A 1 -5.32 -6.75 7.38
CA MET A 1 -3.99 -7.04 7.94
C MET A 1 -3.49 -8.44 7.61
N ILE A 2 -4.19 -9.55 7.95
CA ILE A 2 -3.71 -10.92 7.64
C ILE A 2 -3.46 -11.11 6.13
N ILE A 3 -4.38 -10.66 5.28
CA ILE A 3 -4.23 -10.72 3.81
C ILE A 3 -2.95 -10.00 3.37
N THR A 4 -2.74 -8.76 3.81
CA THR A 4 -1.54 -7.97 3.50
C THR A 4 -0.25 -8.71 3.87
N TYR A 5 -0.17 -9.33 5.06
CA TYR A 5 1.00 -10.10 5.48
C TYR A 5 1.25 -11.33 4.59
N LYS A 6 0.19 -12.06 4.21
CA LYS A 6 0.31 -13.20 3.28
C LYS A 6 0.77 -12.75 1.90
N THR A 7 0.17 -11.71 1.33
CA THR A 7 0.56 -11.17 0.02
C THR A 7 2.02 -10.69 0.03
N VAL A 8 2.48 -10.05 1.10
CA VAL A 8 3.88 -9.63 1.24
C VAL A 8 4.83 -10.83 1.25
N LYS A 9 4.43 -11.95 1.86
CA LYS A 9 5.22 -13.17 1.92
C LYS A 9 5.25 -13.88 0.56
N ASP A 10 4.10 -14.01 -0.09
CA ASP A 10 3.91 -14.94 -1.20
C ASP A 10 4.00 -14.25 -2.58
N GLU A 11 3.67 -12.96 -2.67
CA GLU A 11 3.54 -12.19 -3.92
C GLU A 11 4.34 -10.87 -3.93
N ALA A 12 5.45 -10.84 -3.19
CA ALA A 12 6.21 -9.63 -2.91
C ALA A 12 6.61 -8.80 -4.14
N ARG A 13 6.97 -9.46 -5.26
CA ARG A 13 7.37 -8.78 -6.50
C ARG A 13 6.21 -8.00 -7.13
N ALA A 14 5.07 -8.66 -7.33
CA ALA A 14 3.90 -8.04 -7.93
C ALA A 14 3.37 -6.90 -7.06
N LEU A 15 3.42 -7.07 -5.73
CA LEU A 15 3.08 -6.02 -4.77
C LEU A 15 3.96 -4.77 -4.94
N ILE A 16 5.29 -4.93 -5.09
CA ILE A 16 6.21 -3.80 -5.33
C ILE A 16 5.90 -3.09 -6.64
N GLU A 17 5.64 -3.84 -7.71
CA GLU A 17 5.33 -3.25 -9.02
C GLU A 17 4.05 -2.40 -8.97
N LEU A 18 3.02 -2.86 -8.26
CA LEU A 18 1.79 -2.10 -8.05
C LEU A 18 2.00 -0.88 -7.15
N LEU A 19 2.73 -1.02 -6.04
CA LEU A 19 3.07 0.10 -5.17
C LEU A 19 3.90 1.17 -5.90
N ALA A 20 4.76 0.76 -6.84
CA ALA A 20 5.52 1.69 -7.67
C ALA A 20 4.59 2.50 -8.58
N LYS A 21 3.58 1.88 -9.17
CA LYS A 21 2.55 2.57 -9.95
C LYS A 21 1.80 3.60 -9.10
N HIS A 22 1.38 3.24 -7.89
CA HIS A 22 0.70 4.18 -6.99
C HIS A 22 1.61 5.34 -6.58
N LYS A 23 2.90 5.07 -6.33
CA LYS A 23 3.89 6.11 -6.02
C LYS A 23 4.06 7.10 -7.17
N THR A 24 4.20 6.61 -8.40
CA THR A 24 4.35 7.44 -9.60
C THR A 24 3.12 8.32 -9.85
N ASN A 25 1.92 7.79 -9.61
CA ASN A 25 0.67 8.51 -9.85
C ASN A 25 0.18 9.31 -8.63
N HIS A 26 0.95 9.37 -7.53
CA HIS A 26 0.49 9.95 -6.29
C HIS A 26 0.18 11.45 -6.44
N SER A 27 -1.08 11.79 -6.18
CA SER A 27 -1.60 13.14 -6.12
C SER A 27 -2.82 13.16 -5.20
N GLN A 28 -3.33 14.35 -4.87
CA GLN A 28 -4.56 14.47 -4.09
C GLN A 28 -5.74 13.78 -4.75
N ASP A 29 -5.95 14.04 -6.04
CA ASP A 29 -7.06 13.44 -6.80
C ASP A 29 -6.91 11.93 -6.91
N TYR A 30 -5.67 11.47 -7.13
CA TYR A 30 -5.38 10.04 -7.20
C TYR A 30 -5.61 9.34 -5.86
N TYR A 31 -5.21 9.95 -4.74
CA TYR A 31 -5.48 9.42 -3.40
C TYR A 31 -6.98 9.20 -3.18
N TYR A 32 -7.81 10.20 -3.49
CA TYR A 32 -9.25 10.08 -3.28
C TYR A 32 -9.91 9.11 -4.27
N ALA A 33 -9.40 8.99 -5.50
CA ALA A 33 -9.84 7.98 -6.45
C ALA A 33 -9.54 6.56 -5.95
N VAL A 34 -8.31 6.29 -5.50
CA VAL A 34 -7.92 4.98 -4.92
C VAL A 34 -8.75 4.69 -3.68
N ARG A 35 -8.93 5.67 -2.78
CA ARG A 35 -9.74 5.49 -1.55
C ARG A 35 -11.19 5.14 -1.86
N LYS A 36 -11.80 5.79 -2.86
CA LYS A 36 -13.18 5.52 -3.29
C LYS A 36 -13.33 4.12 -3.90
N ASN A 37 -12.31 3.64 -4.58
CA ASN A 37 -12.33 2.36 -5.30
C ASN A 37 -11.61 1.23 -4.53
N ALA A 38 -11.37 1.38 -3.22
CA ALA A 38 -10.63 0.42 -2.39
C ALA A 38 -11.47 -0.83 -2.01
N ASN A 39 -12.39 -1.24 -2.88
CA ASN A 39 -13.27 -2.39 -2.71
C ASN A 39 -12.86 -3.45 -3.74
N SER A 40 -12.07 -4.43 -3.31
CA SER A 40 -11.62 -5.55 -4.14
C SER A 40 -11.58 -6.82 -3.31
N ASP A 41 -11.90 -7.95 -3.93
CA ASP A 41 -11.76 -9.29 -3.35
C ASP A 41 -10.38 -9.90 -3.66
N ASN A 42 -9.56 -9.22 -4.47
CA ASN A 42 -8.25 -9.69 -4.87
C ASN A 42 -7.20 -9.40 -3.77
N PRO A 43 -6.55 -10.43 -3.19
CA PRO A 43 -5.57 -10.27 -2.11
C PRO A 43 -4.45 -9.27 -2.41
N ILE A 44 -3.96 -9.22 -3.65
CA ILE A 44 -2.88 -8.31 -4.01
C ILE A 44 -3.34 -6.86 -4.09
N GLU A 45 -4.56 -6.62 -4.58
CA GLU A 45 -5.15 -5.28 -4.65
C GLU A 45 -5.50 -4.77 -3.25
N ILE A 46 -6.06 -5.63 -2.39
CA ILE A 46 -6.32 -5.32 -0.98
C ILE A 46 -5.02 -4.90 -0.29
N ALA A 47 -3.96 -5.69 -0.43
CA ALA A 47 -2.67 -5.40 0.17
C ALA A 47 -2.06 -4.08 -0.35
N THR A 48 -2.12 -3.88 -1.66
CA THR A 48 -1.60 -2.68 -2.33
C THR A 48 -2.34 -1.43 -1.86
N CYS A 49 -3.68 -1.42 -1.91
CA CYS A 49 -4.52 -0.31 -1.48
C CYS A 49 -4.32 0.00 0.00
N PHE A 50 -4.27 -1.02 0.85
CA PHE A 50 -4.02 -0.86 2.28
C PHE A 50 -2.69 -0.15 2.56
N ILE A 51 -1.59 -0.63 1.96
CA ILE A 51 -0.26 -0.05 2.16
C ILE A 51 -0.20 1.37 1.61
N TYR A 52 -0.67 1.60 0.39
CA TYR A 52 -0.68 2.92 -0.23
C TYR A 52 -1.44 3.94 0.61
N LEU A 53 -2.69 3.62 0.98
CA LEU A 53 -3.52 4.53 1.78
C LEU A 53 -2.88 4.77 3.15
N ASN A 54 -2.38 3.73 3.82
CA ASN A 54 -1.72 3.88 5.11
C ASN A 54 -0.45 4.75 5.05
N LYS A 55 0.32 4.69 3.96
CA LYS A 55 1.55 5.49 3.81
C LYS A 55 1.31 6.93 3.38
N THR A 56 0.10 7.25 2.92
CA THR A 56 -0.24 8.55 2.35
C THR A 56 -1.35 9.28 3.11
N CYS A 57 -2.06 8.61 4.01
CA CYS A 57 -3.09 9.21 4.84
C CYS A 57 -2.53 9.95 6.06
N TYR A 58 -3.33 10.85 6.64
CA TYR A 58 -2.97 11.62 7.82
C TYR A 58 -2.45 10.74 8.98
N ASN A 59 -1.21 11.01 9.40
CA ASN A 59 -0.50 10.32 10.50
C ASN A 59 -0.39 8.80 10.36
N GLY A 60 -0.51 8.26 9.15
CA GLY A 60 -0.50 6.81 8.93
C GLY A 60 -1.61 6.06 9.67
N LEU A 61 -2.72 6.75 9.96
CA LEU A 61 -3.85 6.17 10.67
C LEU A 61 -4.60 5.19 9.74
N TYR A 62 -4.92 4.01 10.25
CA TYR A 62 -5.88 3.13 9.59
C TYR A 62 -7.22 3.20 10.32
N ARG A 63 -8.24 3.77 9.66
CA ARG A 63 -9.61 3.87 10.17
C ARG A 63 -10.60 3.59 9.04
N VAL A 64 -11.54 2.72 9.31
CA VAL A 64 -12.61 2.34 8.39
C VAL A 64 -13.97 2.73 8.94
N ASN A 65 -14.94 2.95 8.06
CA ASN A 65 -16.34 3.10 8.44
C ASN A 65 -17.00 1.72 8.67
N SER A 66 -18.28 1.71 9.01
CA SER A 66 -19.06 0.46 9.21
C SER A 66 -19.17 -0.41 7.96
N LYS A 67 -18.84 0.12 6.78
CA LYS A 67 -18.78 -0.61 5.50
C LYS A 67 -17.38 -1.16 5.18
N GLY A 68 -16.39 -0.94 6.06
CA GLY A 68 -15.01 -1.36 5.84
C GLY A 68 -14.18 -0.41 4.96
N GLU A 69 -14.71 0.75 4.58
CA GLU A 69 -14.04 1.69 3.67
C GLU A 69 -13.15 2.66 4.46
N CYS A 70 -11.93 2.91 3.96
CA CYS A 70 -11.00 3.85 4.59
C CYS A 70 -11.56 5.28 4.56
N ASN A 71 -11.63 5.93 5.73
CA ASN A 71 -12.19 7.29 5.86
C ASN A 71 -11.17 8.35 6.32
N VAL A 72 -9.87 8.05 6.19
CA VAL A 72 -8.79 8.96 6.60
C VAL A 72 -8.46 9.91 5.42
N PRO A 73 -8.34 11.23 5.64
CA PRO A 73 -7.92 12.16 4.59
C PRO A 73 -6.45 11.95 4.21
N MET A 74 -6.05 12.49 3.07
CA MET A 74 -4.64 12.49 2.66
C MET A 74 -3.81 13.29 3.67
N GLY A 75 -2.62 12.79 4.00
CA GLY A 75 -1.65 13.50 4.82
C GLY A 75 -0.88 14.55 4.01
N ALA A 76 -0.34 15.55 4.69
CA ALA A 76 0.47 16.60 4.07
C ALA A 76 1.96 16.19 3.97
N TYR A 77 2.24 15.04 3.35
CA TYR A 77 3.62 14.55 3.16
C TYR A 77 4.16 15.03 1.81
N MET A 78 5.31 15.72 1.81
CA MET A 78 5.98 16.10 0.56
C MET A 78 6.52 14.89 -0.22
N ASN A 79 6.88 13.81 0.48
CA ASN A 79 7.36 12.57 -0.14
C ASN A 79 6.93 11.36 0.72
N PRO A 80 5.69 10.87 0.56
CA PRO A 80 5.21 9.74 1.34
C PRO A 80 6.02 8.49 1.02
N ASN A 81 6.41 7.80 2.08
CA ASN A 81 7.33 6.68 1.99
C ASN A 81 6.60 5.37 1.61
N ILE A 82 6.05 5.34 0.39
CA ILE A 82 5.27 4.23 -0.18
C ILE A 82 6.18 3.02 -0.47
N LEU A 83 7.40 3.30 -0.92
CA LEU A 83 8.45 2.31 -1.22
C LEU A 83 9.78 2.88 -0.72
N ASP A 84 10.20 2.49 0.48
CA ASP A 84 11.54 2.80 1.00
C ASP A 84 12.51 1.67 0.68
N LYS A 85 13.74 2.01 0.28
CA LYS A 85 14.85 1.06 0.15
C LYS A 85 15.13 0.30 1.44
N ASP A 86 14.83 0.90 2.58
CA ASP A 86 14.99 0.30 3.91
C ASP A 86 13.74 -0.31 4.52
N THR A 87 12.60 -0.29 3.81
CA THR A 87 11.40 -0.97 4.33
C THR A 87 11.60 -2.48 4.36
N THR A 88 11.01 -3.12 5.37
CA THR A 88 10.94 -4.58 5.53
C THR A 88 10.57 -5.30 4.22
N TYR A 89 9.71 -4.70 3.38
CA TYR A 89 9.29 -5.23 2.09
C TYR A 89 10.43 -5.40 1.08
N LEU A 90 11.25 -4.36 0.85
CA LEU A 90 12.39 -4.47 -0.08
C LEU A 90 13.48 -5.37 0.49
N ARG A 91 13.63 -5.44 1.82
CA ARG A 91 14.52 -6.39 2.49
C ARG A 91 14.10 -7.84 2.27
N VAL A 92 12.80 -8.16 2.41
CA VAL A 92 12.25 -9.49 2.14
C VAL A 92 12.49 -9.89 0.69
N VAL A 93 12.27 -8.98 -0.28
CA VAL A 93 12.54 -9.26 -1.70
C VAL A 93 14.03 -9.40 -2.01
N LYS A 94 14.89 -8.59 -1.38
CA LYS A 94 16.35 -8.73 -1.51
C LYS A 94 16.81 -10.10 -1.01
N LEU A 95 16.35 -10.51 0.18
CA LEU A 95 16.61 -11.83 0.75
C LEU A 95 16.10 -12.94 -0.17
N TYR A 96 14.88 -12.83 -0.70
CA TYR A 96 14.32 -13.83 -1.60
C TYR A 96 15.09 -13.96 -2.94
N LYS A 97 15.60 -12.84 -3.46
CA LYS A 97 16.47 -12.82 -4.65
C LYS A 97 17.89 -13.36 -4.40
N MET A 98 18.36 -13.36 -3.15
CA MET A 98 19.67 -13.93 -2.77
C MET A 98 19.61 -15.44 -2.51
N LEU A 99 18.40 -16.01 -2.38
CA LEU A 99 18.16 -17.42 -2.11
C LEU A 99 17.82 -18.24 -3.38
N LYS A 100 17.91 -17.62 -4.56
CA LYS A 100 17.83 -18.27 -5.88
C LYS A 100 19.08 -17.93 -6.68
#